data_AF-A0A5D0RIB0-F1
#
_entry.id   AF-A0A5D0RIB0-F1
#
_cell.length_a   1.000
_cell.length_b   1.000
_cell.length_c   1.000
_cell.angle_alpha   90.00
_cell.angle_beta   90.00
_cell.angle_gamma   90.00
#
_symmetry.space_group_name_H-M   'P 1'
#
loop_
_entity.id
_entity.type
_entity.pdbx_description
1 polymer ?
#
loop_
_entity_poly.entity_id
_entity_poly.type
_entity_poly.pdbx_seq_one_letter_code
_entity_poly.pdbx_strand_id
1 'polypeptide(L)'
;MTQGRMTAVTAANVLGLSRRQVHRLLKDFQTKGPAAIRHKARGRRSNNRIDPAVRAFAVTLVRETYLDFGPTFAAEKLAEDHGLKVSRETLRKWMQDAGIWLSRKQRRTFHQPRLRRECLGELIQIDGSDHRWFEDRGRACTLLVFIDDATST
;
A
#
# COMPACT_ATOMS: atom_id res chain seq x y z
N MET A 1 24.85 -15.82 -45.53
CA MET A 1 23.75 -15.37 -44.65
C MET A 1 22.82 -16.54 -44.39
N THR A 2 22.88 -17.11 -43.21
CA THR A 2 22.20 -18.34 -42.81
C THR A 2 20.69 -18.11 -42.73
N GLN A 3 19.91 -18.78 -43.59
CA GLN A 3 18.45 -18.77 -43.55
C GLN A 3 17.98 -19.36 -42.21
N GLY A 4 17.49 -18.49 -41.32
CA GLY A 4 17.06 -18.81 -39.96
C GLY A 4 15.87 -19.76 -39.89
N ARG A 5 16.13 -21.07 -39.91
CA ARG A 5 15.14 -22.11 -39.60
C ARG A 5 15.51 -22.79 -38.28
N MET A 6 15.08 -22.19 -37.17
CA MET A 6 15.11 -22.86 -35.87
C MET A 6 14.05 -23.96 -35.84
N THR A 7 14.42 -25.19 -35.47
CA THR A 7 13.46 -26.29 -35.36
C THR A 7 12.53 -26.08 -34.15
N ALA A 8 11.32 -26.64 -34.19
CA ALA A 8 10.38 -26.55 -33.06
C ALA A 8 10.92 -27.19 -31.77
N VAL A 9 11.85 -28.16 -31.87
CA VAL A 9 12.54 -28.78 -30.74
C VAL A 9 13.52 -27.80 -30.10
N THR A 10 14.36 -27.16 -30.92
CA THR A 10 15.29 -26.12 -30.46
C THR A 10 14.54 -24.95 -29.83
N ALA A 11 13.45 -24.49 -30.46
CA ALA A 11 12.61 -23.42 -29.95
C ALA A 11 11.95 -23.77 -28.61
N ALA A 12 11.50 -25.02 -28.44
CA ALA A 12 10.93 -25.51 -27.19
C ALA A 12 11.92 -25.42 -26.03
N ASN A 13 13.17 -25.84 -26.26
CA ASN A 13 14.23 -25.78 -25.26
C ASN A 13 14.58 -24.32 -24.91
N VAL A 14 14.74 -23.44 -25.91
CA VAL A 14 15.07 -22.02 -25.68
C VAL A 14 13.97 -21.29 -24.92
N LEU A 15 12.70 -21.58 -25.19
CA LEU A 15 11.55 -20.90 -24.58
C LEU A 15 11.10 -21.54 -23.26
N GLY A 16 11.65 -22.70 -22.86
CA GLY A 16 11.18 -23.46 -21.71
C GLY A 16 9.73 -23.95 -21.87
N LEU A 17 9.32 -24.28 -23.11
CA LEU A 17 7.96 -24.70 -23.45
C LEU A 17 7.93 -26.12 -23.99
N SER A 18 6.78 -26.78 -23.90
CA SER A 18 6.61 -28.06 -24.61
C SER A 18 6.56 -27.88 -26.13
N ARG A 19 7.03 -28.87 -26.89
CA ARG A 19 6.93 -28.88 -28.36
C ARG A 19 5.49 -28.64 -28.85
N ARG A 20 4.49 -29.20 -28.15
CA ARG A 20 3.06 -29.00 -28.48
C ARG A 20 2.67 -27.52 -28.33
N GLN A 21 3.15 -26.85 -27.29
CA GLN A 21 2.86 -25.45 -27.05
C GLN A 21 3.54 -24.53 -28.07
N VAL A 22 4.77 -24.86 -28.48
CA VAL A 22 5.46 -24.15 -29.58
C VAL A 22 4.67 -24.23 -30.89
N HIS A 23 4.22 -25.43 -31.28
CA HIS A 23 3.39 -25.58 -32.48
C HIS A 23 2.06 -24.82 -32.37
N ARG A 24 1.44 -24.81 -31.19
CA ARG A 24 0.21 -24.03 -30.95
C ARG A 24 0.45 -22.53 -31.13
N LEU A 25 1.55 -22.00 -30.59
CA LEU A 25 1.91 -20.59 -30.74
C LEU A 25 2.24 -20.24 -32.20
N LEU A 26 2.99 -21.10 -32.91
CA LEU A 26 3.27 -20.93 -34.34
C LEU A 26 1.99 -20.89 -35.17
N LYS A 27 1.04 -21.80 -34.92
CA LYS A 27 -0.26 -21.81 -35.60
C LYS A 27 -1.06 -20.54 -35.30
N ASP A 28 -1.14 -20.12 -34.03
CA ASP A 28 -1.83 -18.89 -33.64
C ASP A 28 -1.15 -17.65 -34.29
N PHE A 29 0.18 -17.61 -34.36
CA PHE A 29 0.93 -16.54 -35.02
C PHE A 29 0.70 -16.49 -36.54
N GLN A 30 0.75 -17.64 -37.22
CA GLN A 30 0.53 -17.71 -38.67
C GLN A 30 -0.90 -17.29 -39.07
N THR A 31 -1.89 -17.61 -38.24
CA THR A 31 -3.30 -17.34 -38.55
C THR A 31 -3.76 -15.94 -38.16
N LYS A 32 -3.22 -15.37 -37.07
CA LYS A 32 -3.72 -14.13 -36.46
C LYS A 32 -2.63 -13.08 -36.23
N GLY A 33 -1.41 -13.35 -36.68
CA GLY A 33 -0.27 -12.46 -36.56
C GLY A 33 0.29 -12.33 -35.14
N PRO A 34 1.24 -11.39 -34.93
CA PRO A 34 1.93 -11.20 -33.66
C PRO A 34 1.02 -10.94 -32.46
N ALA A 35 -0.13 -10.28 -32.68
CA ALA A 35 -1.09 -9.98 -31.62
C ALA A 35 -1.66 -11.22 -30.94
N ALA A 36 -1.67 -12.38 -31.62
CA ALA A 36 -2.21 -13.64 -31.14
C ALA A 36 -1.41 -14.27 -29.99
N ILE A 37 -0.12 -13.92 -29.87
CA ILE A 37 0.77 -14.40 -28.81
C ILE A 37 0.44 -13.74 -27.46
N ARG A 38 -0.25 -12.58 -27.48
CA ARG A 38 -0.68 -11.90 -26.25
C ARG A 38 -1.63 -12.79 -25.46
N HIS A 39 -1.54 -12.67 -24.14
CA HIS A 39 -2.48 -13.36 -23.25
C HIS A 39 -3.93 -12.99 -23.60
N LYS A 40 -4.77 -13.99 -23.84
CA LYS A 40 -6.14 -13.82 -24.37
C LYS A 40 -7.09 -13.12 -23.39
N ALA A 41 -6.76 -13.11 -22.09
CA ALA A 41 -7.53 -12.36 -21.10
C ALA A 41 -7.13 -10.87 -21.01
N ARG A 42 -6.08 -10.43 -21.71
CA ARG A 42 -5.63 -9.03 -21.66
C ARG A 42 -6.72 -8.14 -22.28
N GLY A 43 -7.23 -7.19 -21.48
CA GLY A 43 -8.35 -6.32 -21.88
C GLY A 43 -9.74 -6.85 -21.53
N ARG A 44 -9.86 -8.11 -21.09
CA ARG A 44 -11.12 -8.62 -20.53
C ARG A 44 -11.30 -8.12 -19.10
N ARG A 45 -12.56 -7.81 -18.76
CA ARG A 45 -12.94 -7.47 -17.38
C ARG A 45 -12.86 -8.74 -16.53
N SER A 46 -12.42 -8.60 -15.28
CA SER A 46 -12.42 -9.72 -14.31
C SER A 46 -13.85 -10.09 -13.94
N ASN A 47 -14.11 -11.40 -13.76
CA ASN A 47 -15.40 -11.88 -13.28
C ASN A 47 -15.70 -11.41 -11.84
N ASN A 48 -14.66 -11.14 -11.05
CA ASN A 48 -14.79 -10.65 -9.67
C ASN A 48 -14.73 -9.12 -9.59
N ARG A 49 -14.91 -8.42 -10.71
CA ARG A 49 -14.88 -6.97 -10.73
C ARG A 49 -16.12 -6.44 -10.01
N ILE A 50 -15.91 -5.64 -8.98
CA ILE A 50 -16.99 -4.92 -8.30
C ILE A 50 -17.58 -3.89 -9.27
N ASP A 51 -18.91 -3.78 -9.23
CA ASP A 51 -19.65 -2.85 -10.05
C ASP A 51 -19.14 -1.40 -9.86
N PRO A 52 -18.89 -0.65 -10.94
CA PRO A 52 -18.49 0.76 -10.85
C PRO A 52 -19.46 1.62 -10.02
N ALA A 53 -20.75 1.32 -10.01
CA ALA A 53 -21.74 2.03 -9.20
C ALA A 53 -21.51 1.81 -7.70
N VAL A 54 -21.19 0.59 -7.28
CA VAL A 54 -20.85 0.27 -5.88
C VAL A 54 -19.57 1.00 -5.46
N ARG A 55 -18.58 1.06 -6.34
CA ARG A 55 -17.37 1.87 -6.10
C ARG A 55 -17.71 3.35 -5.91
N ALA A 56 -18.51 3.92 -6.81
CA ALA A 56 -18.88 5.33 -6.77
C ALA A 56 -19.61 5.64 -5.46
N PHE A 57 -20.60 4.82 -5.11
CA PHE A 57 -21.35 4.95 -3.86
C PHE A 57 -20.44 4.89 -2.62
N ALA A 58 -19.55 3.90 -2.54
CA ALA A 58 -18.62 3.77 -1.42
C ALA A 58 -17.68 4.99 -1.29
N VAL A 59 -17.17 5.50 -2.41
CA VAL A 59 -16.27 6.68 -2.41
C VAL A 59 -17.02 7.94 -2.01
N THR A 60 -18.23 8.16 -2.50
CA THR A 60 -19.07 9.31 -2.10
C THR A 60 -19.32 9.28 -0.60
N LEU A 61 -19.73 8.14 -0.08
CA LEU A 61 -20.05 7.98 1.34
C LEU A 61 -18.83 8.21 2.24
N VAL A 62 -17.66 7.71 1.85
CA VAL A 62 -16.41 8.01 2.56
C VAL A 62 -16.09 9.50 2.51
N ARG A 63 -16.33 10.17 1.38
CA ARG A 63 -16.04 11.59 1.22
C ARG A 63 -16.96 12.48 2.06
N GLU A 64 -18.23 12.10 2.19
CA GLU A 64 -19.25 12.89 2.87
C GLU A 64 -19.31 12.61 4.38
N THR A 65 -19.09 11.37 4.79
CA THR A 65 -19.35 10.92 6.18
C THR A 65 -18.09 10.48 6.93
N TYR A 66 -17.04 10.01 6.23
CA TYR A 66 -15.89 9.35 6.86
C TYR A 66 -14.54 9.89 6.34
N LEU A 67 -14.47 11.20 6.08
CA LEU A 67 -13.34 11.84 5.39
C LEU A 67 -12.02 11.70 6.18
N ASP A 68 -12.10 11.74 7.50
CA ASP A 68 -11.00 11.64 8.45
C ASP A 68 -10.60 10.17 8.76
N PHE A 69 -11.36 9.19 8.27
CA PHE A 69 -11.14 7.80 8.61
C PHE A 69 -10.04 7.16 7.76
N GLY A 70 -9.24 6.32 8.41
CA GLY A 70 -8.33 5.42 7.72
C GLY A 70 -9.09 4.35 6.92
N PRO A 71 -8.48 3.76 5.87
CA PRO A 71 -9.12 2.75 5.03
C PRO A 71 -9.60 1.50 5.78
N THR A 72 -9.01 1.19 6.94
CA THR A 72 -9.48 0.11 7.82
C THR A 72 -10.81 0.48 8.44
N PHE A 73 -10.83 1.59 9.19
CA PHE A 73 -12.00 2.01 9.93
C PHE A 73 -13.16 2.41 9.01
N ALA A 74 -12.86 3.06 7.89
CA ALA A 74 -13.85 3.34 6.85
C ALA A 74 -14.47 2.04 6.29
N ALA A 75 -13.70 0.97 6.11
CA ALA A 75 -14.25 -0.30 5.62
C ALA A 75 -15.15 -0.97 6.66
N GLU A 76 -14.80 -0.89 7.94
CA GLU A 76 -15.63 -1.37 9.05
C GLU A 76 -16.96 -0.61 9.10
N LYS A 77 -16.92 0.72 9.02
CA LYS A 77 -18.14 1.55 9.05
C LYS A 77 -19.03 1.43 7.82
N LEU A 78 -18.43 1.26 6.64
CA LEU A 78 -19.20 0.91 5.45
C LEU A 78 -19.95 -0.41 5.60
N ALA A 79 -19.34 -1.40 6.28
CA ALA A 79 -19.98 -2.69 6.51
C ALA A 79 -21.05 -2.64 7.61
N GLU A 80 -20.79 -1.93 8.71
CA GLU A 80 -21.69 -1.78 9.86
C GLU A 80 -22.92 -0.94 9.54
N ASP A 81 -22.71 0.28 9.03
CA ASP A 81 -23.78 1.27 8.93
C ASP A 81 -24.52 1.19 7.58
N HIS A 82 -23.86 0.69 6.53
CA HIS A 82 -24.37 0.72 5.15
C HIS A 82 -24.44 -0.66 4.47
N GLY A 83 -24.05 -1.73 5.17
CA GLY A 83 -24.05 -3.10 4.63
C GLY A 83 -23.07 -3.32 3.47
N LEU A 84 -22.21 -2.36 3.16
CA LEU A 84 -21.29 -2.40 2.02
C LEU A 84 -19.99 -3.10 2.40
N LYS A 85 -19.93 -4.41 2.16
CA LYS A 85 -18.75 -5.22 2.46
C LYS A 85 -17.73 -5.16 1.33
N VAL A 86 -16.67 -4.40 1.55
CA VAL A 86 -15.49 -4.35 0.67
C VAL A 86 -14.22 -4.60 1.45
N SER A 87 -13.24 -5.26 0.82
CA SER A 87 -11.95 -5.48 1.47
C SER A 87 -11.24 -4.14 1.73
N ARG A 88 -10.50 -4.06 2.84
CA ARG A 88 -9.66 -2.92 3.19
C ARG A 88 -8.74 -2.49 2.04
N GLU A 89 -8.12 -3.44 1.33
CA GLU A 89 -7.22 -3.11 0.21
C GLU A 89 -7.95 -2.58 -1.02
N THR A 90 -9.17 -3.04 -1.28
CA THR A 90 -10.02 -2.50 -2.35
C THR A 90 -10.39 -1.05 -2.05
N LEU A 91 -10.90 -0.79 -0.84
CA LEU A 91 -11.30 0.55 -0.42
C LEU A 91 -10.10 1.51 -0.39
N ARG A 92 -8.95 1.06 0.15
CA ARG A 92 -7.71 1.84 0.16
C ARG A 92 -7.29 2.29 -1.24
N LYS A 93 -7.43 1.43 -2.26
CA LYS A 93 -7.12 1.79 -3.66
C LYS A 93 -8.11 2.83 -4.19
N TRP A 94 -9.40 2.66 -3.96
CA TRP A 94 -10.41 3.63 -4.38
C TRP A 94 -10.22 4.99 -3.72
N MET A 95 -9.90 5.03 -2.42
CA MET A 95 -9.62 6.27 -1.69
C MET A 95 -8.35 6.97 -2.23
N GLN A 96 -7.32 6.21 -2.62
CA GLN A 96 -6.13 6.77 -3.28
C GLN A 96 -6.46 7.37 -4.65
N ASP A 97 -7.17 6.61 -5.49
CA ASP A 97 -7.58 7.08 -6.82
C ASP A 97 -8.45 8.34 -6.74
N ALA A 98 -9.28 8.45 -5.69
CA ALA A 98 -10.15 9.59 -5.42
C ALA A 98 -9.43 10.76 -4.71
N GLY A 99 -8.15 10.62 -4.37
CA GLY A 99 -7.38 11.63 -3.64
C GLY A 99 -7.76 11.81 -2.16
N ILE A 100 -8.64 10.97 -1.63
CA ILE A 100 -9.09 11.00 -0.23
C ILE A 100 -7.99 10.47 0.70
N TRP A 101 -7.26 9.46 0.26
CA TRP A 101 -6.20 8.84 1.07
C TRP A 101 -4.84 8.93 0.40
N LEU A 102 -3.91 9.61 1.08
CA LEU A 102 -2.54 9.71 0.63
C LEU A 102 -1.74 8.43 0.96
N SER A 103 -0.86 8.04 0.05
CA SER A 103 0.06 6.92 0.28
C SER A 103 0.93 7.18 1.51
N ARG A 104 1.47 6.11 2.11
CA ARG A 104 2.40 6.23 3.25
C ARG A 104 3.59 7.13 2.93
N LYS A 105 4.09 7.09 1.69
CA LYS A 105 5.18 7.95 1.22
C LYS A 105 4.78 9.42 1.22
N GLN A 106 3.55 9.73 0.81
CA GLN A 106 3.03 11.10 0.76
C GLN A 106 2.66 11.66 2.14
N ARG A 107 2.28 10.80 3.10
CA ARG A 107 1.98 11.18 4.49
C ARG A 107 3.22 11.30 5.38
N ARG A 108 4.44 11.11 4.86
CA ARG A 108 5.66 11.28 5.64
C ARG A 108 5.87 12.76 5.92
N THR A 109 5.60 13.17 7.16
CA THR A 109 6.06 14.45 7.68
C THR A 109 7.49 14.30 8.16
N PHE A 110 8.36 15.19 7.70
CA PHE A 110 9.72 15.30 8.23
C PHE A 110 9.71 16.35 9.33
N HIS A 111 9.96 15.93 10.56
CA HIS A 111 10.21 16.86 11.64
C HIS A 111 11.61 17.42 11.44
N GLN A 112 11.71 18.71 11.16
CA GLN A 112 13.01 19.37 11.08
C GLN A 112 13.62 19.43 12.49
N PRO A 113 14.86 18.97 12.68
CA PRO A 113 15.58 19.25 13.92
C PRO A 113 15.68 20.77 14.08
N ARG A 114 15.25 21.27 15.24
CA ARG A 114 15.54 22.65 15.62
C ARG A 114 17.01 22.78 16.02
N LEU A 115 17.58 23.98 15.92
CA LEU A 115 18.90 24.25 16.47
C LEU A 115 18.86 24.16 18.01
N ARG A 116 19.98 23.76 18.62
CA ARG A 116 20.16 23.87 20.07
C ARG A 116 20.29 25.32 20.48
N ARG A 117 19.90 25.63 21.71
CA ARG A 117 20.19 26.90 22.39
C ARG A 117 21.69 27.11 22.55
N GLU A 118 22.10 28.37 22.65
CA GLU A 118 23.52 28.74 22.70
C GLU A 118 24.07 28.69 24.12
N CYS A 119 23.23 29.01 25.12
CA CYS A 119 23.67 29.11 26.52
C CYS A 119 22.89 28.16 27.45
N LEU A 120 23.57 27.75 28.53
CA LEU A 120 22.99 27.00 29.64
C LEU A 120 21.82 27.76 30.26
N GLY A 121 20.70 27.07 30.47
CA GLY A 121 19.50 27.58 31.13
C GLY A 121 18.50 28.28 30.19
N GLU A 122 18.84 28.46 28.91
CA GLU A 122 17.93 29.09 27.92
C GLU A 122 16.73 28.21 27.59
N LEU A 123 16.92 26.89 27.61
CA LEU A 123 15.85 25.91 27.44
C LEU A 123 16.18 24.64 28.21
N ILE A 124 15.33 24.32 29.18
CA ILE A 124 15.38 23.05 29.92
C ILE A 124 14.22 22.19 29.44
N GLN A 125 14.54 21.03 28.86
CA GLN A 125 13.56 20.02 28.52
C GLN A 125 13.24 19.22 29.78
N ILE A 126 11.98 19.26 30.20
CA ILE A 126 11.48 18.49 31.34
C ILE A 126 10.66 17.36 30.76
N ASP A 127 11.08 16.12 31.01
CA ASP A 127 10.35 14.93 30.61
C ASP A 127 10.06 14.03 31.80
N GLY A 128 8.97 13.27 31.71
CA GLY A 128 8.46 12.40 32.77
C GLY A 128 8.23 11.00 32.26
N SER A 129 8.80 10.00 32.93
CA SER A 129 8.54 8.59 32.64
C SER A 129 7.99 7.85 33.87
N ASP A 130 6.87 7.16 33.69
CA ASP A 130 6.26 6.38 34.75
C ASP A 130 6.99 5.06 34.98
N HIS A 131 7.32 4.78 36.24
CA HIS A 131 8.01 3.56 36.66
C HIS A 131 7.31 2.90 37.86
N ARG A 132 7.14 1.58 37.80
CA ARG A 132 6.68 0.76 38.94
C ARG A 132 7.84 0.27 39.80
N TRP A 133 8.71 1.17 40.29
CA TRP A 133 9.88 0.78 41.10
C TRP A 133 9.51 0.04 42.40
N PHE A 134 8.31 0.27 42.91
CA PHE A 134 7.81 -0.41 44.10
C PHE A 134 7.01 -1.68 43.78
N GLU A 135 6.92 -2.07 42.51
CA GLU A 135 6.13 -3.22 42.05
C GLU A 135 4.69 -3.12 42.59
N ASP A 136 4.26 -4.08 43.41
CA ASP A 136 2.94 -4.13 44.03
C ASP A 136 2.90 -3.52 45.45
N ARG A 137 4.05 -3.07 45.97
CA ARG A 137 4.17 -2.44 47.30
C ARG A 137 3.78 -0.97 47.29
N GLY A 138 3.50 -0.39 46.12
CA GLY A 138 3.11 1.01 45.99
C GLY A 138 2.64 1.39 44.58
N ARG A 139 2.12 2.61 44.45
CA ARG A 139 1.75 3.19 43.14
C ARG A 139 3.00 3.44 42.29
N ALA A 140 2.80 3.53 40.97
CA ALA A 140 3.85 3.99 40.07
C ALA A 140 4.35 5.39 40.47
N CYS A 141 5.63 5.63 40.28
CA CYS A 141 6.27 6.93 40.48
C CYS A 141 6.82 7.42 39.14
N THR A 142 6.73 8.73 38.92
CA THR A 142 7.26 9.36 37.72
C THR A 142 8.70 9.80 37.97
N LEU A 143 9.64 9.32 37.17
CA LEU A 143 10.98 9.89 37.08
C LEU A 143 10.87 11.19 36.28
N LEU A 144 11.27 12.31 36.88
CA LEU A 144 11.39 13.58 36.19
C LEU A 144 12.85 13.81 35.81
N VAL A 145 13.10 14.04 34.52
CA VAL A 145 14.42 14.37 34.00
C VAL A 145 14.40 15.80 33.49
N PHE A 146 15.45 16.54 33.82
CA PHE A 146 15.69 17.89 33.36
C PHE A 146 16.94 17.81 32.49
N ILE A 147 16.82 18.22 31.22
CA ILE A 147 17.93 18.21 30.26
C ILE A 147 18.07 19.62 29.73
N ASP A 148 19.21 20.24 29.97
CA ASP A 148 19.56 21.49 29.32
C ASP A 148 19.83 21.26 27.83
N ASP A 149 19.18 22.05 26.98
CA ASP A 149 19.27 21.91 25.53
C ASP A 149 20.65 22.25 24.96
N ALA A 150 21.40 23.15 25.60
CA ALA A 150 22.71 23.58 25.14
C ALA A 150 23.80 22.55 25.50
N THR A 151 23.78 22.00 26.72
CA THR A 151 24.81 21.08 27.23
C THR A 151 24.44 19.61 27.19
N SER A 152 23.15 19.27 27.00
CA SER A 152 22.64 17.90 27.13
C SER A 152 22.88 17.28 28.53
N THR A 153 22.82 18.11 29.57
CA THR A 153 23.01 17.72 30.98
C THR A 153 21.82 18.05 31.84
#